data_AF-A0A2H0SRQ0-F1
#
_entry.id   AF-A0A2H0SRQ0-F1
#
_cell.length_a   1.000
_cell.length_b   1.000
_cell.length_c   1.000
_cell.angle_alpha   90.00
_cell.angle_beta   90.00
_cell.angle_gamma   90.00
#
_symmetry.space_group_name_H-M   'P 1'
#
loop_
_entity.id
_entity.type
_entity.pdbx_description
1 polymer ?
#
loop_
_entity_poly.entity_id
_entity_poly.type
_entity_poly.pdbx_seq_one_letter_code
_entity_poly.pdbx_strand_id
1 'polypeptide(L)'
;MISVGWLTLYASDALYASLLSGFAEQDKVAADKMITEMLALTARSILLEETEASYQAEVAELLTSGDDQTISEWLKQQPLPITDSLRERLDRTILQIQAELAAEDSSAILHSV
;
A
#
# COMPACT_ATOMS: atom_id res chain seq x y z
N MET A 1 -15.27 0.44 8.71
CA MET A 1 -14.36 0.11 7.61
C MET A 1 -13.36 1.25 7.58
N ILE A 2 -12.10 1.01 7.94
CA ILE A 2 -11.06 2.04 7.82
C ILE A 2 -10.73 2.06 6.32
N SER A 3 -11.39 2.96 5.60
CA SER A 3 -10.91 3.32 4.27
C SER A 3 -9.56 3.98 4.49
N VAL A 4 -8.55 3.60 3.70
CA VAL A 4 -7.24 4.24 3.73
C VAL A 4 -7.16 5.11 2.48
N GLY A 5 -8.11 6.04 2.35
CA GLY A 5 -8.33 6.82 1.13
C GLY A 5 -7.10 7.62 0.72
N TRP A 6 -6.24 7.99 1.66
CA TRP A 6 -5.01 8.72 1.38
C TRP A 6 -3.96 7.88 0.62
N LEU A 7 -4.00 6.54 0.68
CA LEU A 7 -3.07 5.69 -0.09
C LEU A 7 -3.25 5.88 -1.60
N THR A 8 -4.48 6.11 -2.05
CA THR A 8 -4.80 6.34 -3.47
C THR A 8 -4.17 7.62 -4.02
N LEU A 9 -3.72 8.53 -3.15
CA LEU A 9 -2.99 9.73 -3.58
C LEU A 9 -1.56 9.41 -4.04
N TYR A 10 -1.01 8.27 -3.61
CA TYR A 10 0.42 7.95 -3.77
C TYR A 10 0.66 6.62 -4.49
N ALA A 11 -0.20 5.63 -4.33
CA ALA A 11 -0.14 4.39 -5.10
C ALA A 11 -0.72 4.57 -6.51
N SER A 12 -0.18 3.86 -7.50
CA SER A 12 -0.71 3.86 -8.86
C SER A 12 -2.06 3.14 -8.96
N ASP A 13 -3.13 3.90 -9.26
CA ASP A 13 -4.47 3.36 -9.50
C ASP A 13 -4.48 2.26 -10.58
N ALA A 14 -3.67 2.42 -11.63
CA ALA A 14 -3.58 1.45 -12.71
C ALA A 14 -2.96 0.13 -12.26
N LEU A 15 -1.89 0.18 -11.46
CA LEU A 15 -1.27 -1.02 -10.91
C LEU A 15 -2.21 -1.72 -9.92
N TYR A 16 -2.86 -0.95 -9.06
CA TYR A 16 -3.82 -1.46 -8.08
C TYR A 16 -5.01 -2.16 -8.75
N ALA A 17 -5.63 -1.50 -9.74
CA ALA A 17 -6.73 -2.08 -10.50
C ALA A 17 -6.31 -3.36 -11.26
N SER A 18 -5.10 -3.35 -11.85
CA SER A 18 -4.54 -4.54 -12.50
C SER A 18 -4.35 -5.69 -11.52
N LEU A 19 -3.85 -5.43 -10.32
CA LEU A 19 -3.68 -6.45 -9.28
C LEU A 19 -5.04 -7.07 -8.89
N LEU A 20 -6.05 -6.24 -8.60
CA LEU A 20 -7.39 -6.73 -8.25
C LEU A 20 -8.08 -7.50 -9.38
N SER A 21 -7.76 -7.19 -10.64
CA SER A 21 -8.31 -7.92 -11.79
C SER A 21 -7.82 -9.36 -11.87
N GLY A 22 -6.71 -9.70 -11.21
CA GLY A 22 -6.19 -11.07 -11.12
C GLY A 22 -6.99 -11.98 -10.17
N PHE A 23 -7.82 -11.41 -9.30
CA PHE A 23 -8.65 -12.18 -8.38
C PHE A 23 -10.03 -12.48 -8.98
N ALA A 24 -10.57 -13.66 -8.64
CA ALA A 24 -11.94 -14.01 -8.98
C ALA A 24 -12.95 -13.07 -8.30
N GLU A 25 -14.09 -12.80 -8.94
CA GLU A 25 -15.05 -11.79 -8.49
C GLU A 25 -15.53 -11.98 -7.05
N GLN A 26 -15.75 -13.24 -6.64
CA GLN A 26 -16.17 -13.56 -5.28
C GLN A 26 -15.11 -13.27 -4.21
N ASP A 27 -13.83 -13.19 -4.60
CA ASP A 27 -12.68 -13.02 -3.71
C ASP A 27 -12.16 -11.58 -3.70
N LYS A 28 -12.56 -10.75 -4.69
CA LYS A 28 -12.07 -9.37 -4.85
C LYS A 28 -12.21 -8.50 -3.60
N VAL A 29 -13.32 -8.63 -2.87
CA VAL A 29 -13.54 -7.83 -1.64
C VAL A 29 -12.55 -8.21 -0.54
N ALA A 30 -12.25 -9.51 -0.39
CA ALA A 30 -11.27 -9.97 0.59
C ALA A 30 -9.84 -9.60 0.16
N ALA A 31 -9.53 -9.75 -1.13
CA ALA A 31 -8.26 -9.35 -1.71
C ALA A 31 -8.00 -7.84 -1.55
N ASP A 32 -8.98 -7.00 -1.90
CA ASP A 32 -8.91 -5.54 -1.75
C ASP A 32 -8.59 -5.12 -0.31
N LYS A 33 -9.28 -5.74 0.67
CA LYS A 33 -9.01 -5.49 2.08
C LYS A 33 -7.57 -5.88 2.45
N MET A 34 -7.12 -7.08 2.09
CA MET A 34 -5.79 -7.58 2.44
C MET A 34 -4.69 -6.73 1.79
N ILE A 35 -4.83 -6.39 0.51
CA ILE A 35 -3.85 -5.57 -0.22
C ILE A 35 -3.80 -4.17 0.38
N THR A 36 -4.95 -3.55 0.68
CA THR A 36 -4.99 -2.24 1.33
C THR A 36 -4.29 -2.26 2.69
N GLU A 37 -4.48 -3.29 3.50
CA GLU A 37 -3.80 -3.44 4.79
C GLU A 37 -2.28 -3.59 4.62
N MET A 38 -1.82 -4.39 3.65
CA MET A 38 -0.39 -4.51 3.33
C MET A 38 0.22 -3.17 2.87
N LEU A 39 -0.46 -2.46 1.97
CA LEU A 39 0.00 -1.16 1.50
C LEU A 39 0.02 -0.10 2.62
N ALA A 40 -0.96 -0.12 3.53
CA ALA A 40 -0.98 0.77 4.70
C ALA A 40 0.21 0.50 5.64
N LEU A 41 0.53 -0.77 5.89
CA LEU A 41 1.70 -1.16 6.69
C LEU A 41 3.01 -0.73 6.03
N THR A 42 3.16 -0.97 4.72
CA THR A 42 4.32 -0.54 3.95
C THR A 42 4.45 0.99 4.00
N ALA A 43 3.38 1.73 3.72
CA ALA A 43 3.38 3.20 3.77
C ALA A 43 3.80 3.71 5.15
N ARG A 44 3.30 3.10 6.22
CA ARG A 44 3.69 3.47 7.59
C ARG A 44 5.17 3.25 7.85
N SER A 45 5.75 2.12 7.42
CA SER A 45 7.19 1.86 7.56
C SER A 45 8.00 2.93 6.85
N ILE A 46 7.63 3.24 5.61
CA ILE A 46 8.34 4.23 4.79
C ILE A 46 8.28 5.62 5.44
N LEU A 47 7.08 6.06 5.82
CA LEU A 47 6.92 7.39 6.41
C LEU A 47 7.69 7.52 7.72
N LEU A 48 7.77 6.47 8.54
CA LEU A 48 8.59 6.49 9.75
C LEU A 48 10.10 6.49 9.43
N GLU A 49 10.56 5.70 8.46
CA GLU A 49 11.96 5.64 8.03
C GLU A 49 12.46 6.97 7.45
N GLU A 50 11.63 7.63 6.65
CA GLU A 50 11.96 8.90 5.98
C GLU A 50 11.77 10.13 6.90
N THR A 51 11.09 9.96 8.04
CA THR A 51 10.92 11.01 9.05
C THR A 51 12.11 11.02 10.01
N GLU A 52 12.58 12.22 10.38
CA GLU A 52 13.62 12.36 11.40
C GLU A 52 13.20 11.72 12.74
N ALA A 53 14.15 11.08 13.43
CA ALA A 53 13.88 10.30 14.63
C ALA A 53 13.12 11.07 15.73
N SER A 54 13.31 12.39 15.83
CA SER A 54 12.60 13.25 16.80
C SER A 54 11.11 13.37 16.54
N TYR A 55 10.65 13.20 15.30
CA TYR A 55 9.25 13.35 14.90
C TYR A 55 8.55 12.01 14.63
N GLN A 56 9.27 10.88 14.67
CA GLN A 56 8.70 9.56 14.39
C GLN A 56 7.53 9.18 15.31
N ALA A 57 7.56 9.58 16.59
CA ALA A 57 6.47 9.30 17.53
C ALA A 57 5.17 10.03 17.12
N GLU A 58 5.28 11.30 16.74
CA GLU A 58 4.15 12.13 16.30
C GLU A 58 3.57 11.61 14.98
N VAL A 59 4.43 11.22 14.03
CA VAL A 59 4.01 10.60 12.78
C VAL A 59 3.34 9.23 13.03
N ALA A 60 3.85 8.44 13.97
CA ALA A 60 3.22 7.17 14.34
C ALA A 60 1.82 7.37 14.92
N GLU A 61 1.62 8.39 15.77
CA GLU A 61 0.31 8.76 16.32
C GLU A 61 -0.64 9.26 15.22
N LEU A 62 -0.17 10.14 14.35
CA LEU A 62 -0.92 10.62 13.19
C LEU A 62 -1.43 9.45 12.33
N LEU A 63 -0.56 8.51 11.98
CA LEU A 63 -0.92 7.35 11.17
C LEU A 63 -1.86 6.37 11.90
N THR A 64 -1.79 6.32 13.24
CA THR A 64 -2.68 5.47 14.05
C THR A 64 -4.07 6.10 14.25
N SER A 65 -4.20 7.42 14.10
CA SER A 65 -5.49 8.12 14.21
C SER A 65 -6.54 7.60 13.22
N GLY A 66 -6.10 7.08 12.06
CA GLY A 66 -6.98 6.63 10.98
C GLY A 66 -7.76 7.77 10.32
N ASP A 67 -7.40 9.04 10.59
CA ASP A 67 -8.02 10.20 9.95
C ASP A 67 -7.36 10.46 8.59
N ASP A 68 -7.99 9.92 7.54
CA ASP A 68 -7.54 10.09 6.16
C ASP A 68 -7.35 11.54 5.74
N GLN A 69 -8.19 12.46 6.23
CA GLN A 69 -8.08 13.87 5.86
C GLN A 69 -6.82 14.48 6.49
N THR A 70 -6.63 14.28 7.79
CA THR A 70 -5.47 14.81 8.51
C THR A 70 -4.17 14.21 7.97
N ILE A 71 -4.15 12.89 7.69
CA ILE A 71 -2.99 12.23 7.08
C ILE A 71 -2.71 12.80 5.67
N SER A 72 -3.74 12.97 4.84
CA SER A 72 -3.61 13.55 3.49
C SER A 72 -3.07 14.98 3.52
N GLU A 73 -3.55 15.81 4.45
CA GLU A 73 -3.10 17.18 4.60
C GLU A 73 -1.64 17.26 5.06
N TRP A 74 -1.24 16.41 6.01
CA TRP A 74 0.15 16.29 6.44
C TRP A 74 1.07 15.81 5.31
N LEU A 75 0.65 14.79 4.55
CA LEU A 75 1.41 14.25 3.42
C LEU A 75 1.64 15.29 2.31
N LYS A 76 0.67 16.18 2.05
CA LYS A 76 0.80 17.29 1.08
C LYS A 76 1.85 18.33 1.49
N GLN A 77 2.19 18.40 2.78
CA GLN A 77 3.21 19.30 3.31
C GLN A 77 4.60 18.68 3.33
N GLN A 78 4.72 17.38 3.04
CA GLN A 78 6.01 16.70 3.08
C GLN A 78 6.90 17.09 1.91
N PRO A 79 8.24 17.07 2.09
CA PRO A 79 9.17 17.25 1.00
C PRO A 79 8.97 16.23 -0.12
N LEU A 80 9.19 16.67 -1.37
CA LEU A 80 9.10 15.81 -2.56
C LEU A 80 9.84 14.47 -2.42
N PRO A 81 11.08 14.42 -1.86
CA PRO A 81 11.77 13.15 -1.68
C PRO A 81 10.99 12.12 -0.84
N ILE A 82 10.28 12.54 0.20
CA ILE A 82 9.47 11.63 1.04
C ILE A 82 8.29 11.11 0.24
N THR A 83 7.59 11.99 -0.48
CA THR A 83 6.42 11.61 -1.28
C THR A 83 6.79 10.74 -2.49
N ASP A 84 7.97 10.96 -3.08
CA ASP A 84 8.50 10.15 -4.18
C ASP A 84 8.92 8.76 -3.67
N SER A 85 9.66 8.70 -2.55
CA SER A 85 10.00 7.43 -1.87
C SER A 85 8.74 6.64 -1.51
N LEU A 86 7.70 7.30 -1.02
CA LEU A 86 6.42 6.66 -0.71
C LEU A 86 5.78 6.05 -1.96
N ARG A 87 5.65 6.82 -3.04
CA ARG A 87 5.07 6.35 -4.31
C ARG A 87 5.85 5.17 -4.88
N GLU A 88 7.16 5.31 -5.04
CA GLU A 88 8.02 4.28 -5.66
C GLU A 88 7.91 2.95 -4.91
N ARG A 89 7.99 3.00 -3.57
CA ARG A 89 7.96 1.79 -2.75
C ARG A 89 6.57 1.16 -2.73
N LEU A 90 5.48 1.94 -2.73
CA LEU A 90 4.13 1.41 -2.84
C LEU A 90 3.90 0.71 -4.18
N ASP A 91 4.27 1.34 -5.29
CA ASP A 91 4.16 0.74 -6.62
C ASP A 91 4.98 -0.56 -6.72
N ARG A 92 6.20 -0.56 -6.15
CA ARG A 92 7.03 -1.76 -6.07
C ARG A 92 6.38 -2.87 -5.25
N THR A 93 5.73 -2.55 -4.12
CA THR A 93 4.99 -3.54 -3.34
C THR A 93 3.81 -4.12 -4.13
N ILE A 94 3.06 -3.30 -4.87
CA ILE A 94 1.98 -3.79 -5.74
C ILE A 94 2.53 -4.77 -6.79
N LEU A 95 3.64 -4.42 -7.45
CA LEU A 95 4.29 -5.28 -8.45
C LEU A 95 4.82 -6.58 -7.84
N GLN A 96 5.34 -6.54 -6.61
CA GLN A 96 5.79 -7.74 -5.90
C GLN A 96 4.63 -8.68 -5.59
N ILE A 97 3.51 -8.16 -5.08
CA ILE A 97 2.30 -8.96 -4.84
C ILE A 97 1.81 -9.60 -6.16
N GLN A 98 1.78 -8.83 -7.26
CA GLN A 98 1.41 -9.37 -8.58
C GLN A 98 2.33 -10.53 -9.02
N ALA A 99 3.65 -10.38 -8.81
CA ALA A 99 4.62 -11.39 -9.16
C ALA A 99 4.48 -12.67 -8.31
N GLU A 100 4.22 -12.51 -7.01
CA GLU A 100 4.01 -13.63 -6.07
C GLU A 100 2.75 -14.44 -6.44
N LEU A 101 1.63 -13.76 -6.71
CA LEU A 101 0.40 -14.42 -7.15
C LEU A 101 0.59 -15.20 -8.46
N ALA A 102 1.25 -14.60 -9.44
CA ALA A 102 1.54 -15.27 -10.72
C ALA A 102 2.46 -16.50 -10.54
N ALA A 103 3.38 -16.47 -9.57
CA ALA A 103 4.26 -17.57 -9.25
C ALA A 103 3.51 -18.72 -8.52
N GLU A 104 2.60 -18.40 -7.60
CA GLU A 104 1.76 -19.39 -6.92
C GLU A 104 0.84 -20.13 -7.90
N ASP A 105 0.18 -19.41 -8.80
CA ASP A 105 -0.64 -20.00 -9.86
C ASP A 105 0.18 -20.92 -10.78
N SER A 106 1.40 -20.50 -11.13
CA SER A 106 2.31 -21.30 -11.96
C SER A 106 2.78 -22.58 -11.24
N SER A 107 2.98 -22.52 -9.92
CA SER A 107 3.38 -23.66 -9.10
C SER A 107 2.23 -24.68 -8.93
N ALA A 108 0.99 -24.20 -8.74
CA ALA A 108 -0.20 -25.05 -8.66
C ALA A 108 -0.41 -25.89 -9.94
N ILE A 109 -0.06 -25.34 -11.11
CA ILE A 109 -0.12 -26.05 -12.39
C ILE A 109 0.95 -27.15 -12.46
N LEU A 110 2.17 -26.88 -11.98
CA LEU A 110 3.30 -27.83 -12.05
C LEU A 110 3.16 -29.03 -11.09
N HIS A 111 2.48 -28.86 -9.97
CA HIS A 111 2.23 -29.95 -9.00
C HIS A 111 0.97 -30.79 -9.30
N SER A 112 0.20 -30.41 -10.33
CA SER A 112 -1.04 -31.10 -10.72
C SER A 112 -0.84 -32.09 -11.90
N VAL A 113 0.41 -32.43 -12.24
CA VAL A 113 0.78 -33.34 -13.36
C VAL A 113 1.42 -34.62 -12.87
#